data_AF-A0AAJ1EBN9-F1
#
_entry.id   AF-A0AAJ1EBN9-F1
#
_cell.length_a   1.000
_cell.length_b   1.000
_cell.length_c   1.000
_cell.angle_alpha   90.00
_cell.angle_beta   90.00
_cell.angle_gamma   90.00
#
_symmetry.space_group_name_H-M   'P 1'
#
loop_
_entity.id
_entity.type
_entity.pdbx_description
1 polymer ?
#
loop_
_entity_poly.entity_id
_entity_poly.type
_entity_poly.pdbx_seq_one_letter_code
_entity_poly.pdbx_strand_id
1 'polypeptide(L)'
;HGICRSSSTYCGDNYCDSGEDCASCSADCGACPMPPIQLPPPKPPEEKPPVAVPTVPTTEWPTYVVTSWTPGQVFDVPPQGMTLLIEGNLLDGSPQPGASAVIIFPSSKITINELHKIDASTFAPLPKTDSITAVQLSAAEISITGGQKYFCANWEGTGFDANTVTVYSLYDGVWTELPSAWIIKNLTSSVICANITAAGTPFLIAGLVPVMPPMPAALPLYDLWIAAIFVIVIVIAVFGLVLLRKQPKAAPSEVPEKAEVTNVKAKKLKASKIKKRRG
;
A
#
# COMPACT_ATOMS: atom_id res chain seq x y z
N HIS A 1 -21.32 -16.95 72.70
CA HIS A 1 -22.05 -15.85 72.02
C HIS A 1 -23.31 -15.33 72.73
N GLY A 2 -23.61 -15.71 73.99
CA GLY A 2 -24.69 -15.07 74.77
C GLY A 2 -26.11 -15.25 74.22
N ILE A 3 -26.34 -16.20 73.31
CA ILE A 3 -27.63 -16.48 72.67
C ILE A 3 -28.11 -17.87 73.13
N CYS A 4 -29.33 -17.96 73.66
CA CYS A 4 -29.96 -19.23 74.03
C CYS A 4 -30.78 -19.77 72.85
N ARG A 5 -30.49 -21.00 72.41
CA ARG A 5 -31.21 -21.70 71.32
C ARG A 5 -31.74 -23.04 71.82
N SER A 6 -32.84 -23.52 71.24
CA SER A 6 -33.51 -24.78 71.64
C SER A 6 -32.82 -26.04 71.11
N SER A 7 -31.90 -25.91 70.15
CA SER A 7 -31.08 -27.02 69.62
C SER A 7 -29.66 -26.54 69.33
N SER A 8 -28.65 -27.31 69.74
CA SER A 8 -27.25 -27.08 69.36
C SER A 8 -26.94 -27.85 68.08
N THR A 9 -27.29 -27.26 66.94
CA THR A 9 -26.80 -27.74 65.65
C THR A 9 -25.38 -27.26 65.45
N TYR A 10 -24.45 -28.17 65.18
CA TYR A 10 -23.02 -27.88 65.02
C TYR A 10 -22.70 -27.17 63.68
N CYS A 11 -23.63 -27.14 62.72
CA CYS A 11 -23.47 -26.41 61.47
C CYS A 11 -24.84 -26.21 60.79
N GLY A 12 -25.01 -25.11 60.07
CA GLY A 12 -26.21 -24.73 59.33
C GLY A 12 -27.19 -23.83 60.10
N ASP A 13 -26.77 -23.16 61.17
CA ASP A 13 -27.61 -22.23 61.93
C ASP A 13 -27.24 -20.75 61.75
N ASN A 14 -26.33 -20.48 60.81
CA ASN A 14 -25.80 -19.18 60.41
C ASN A 14 -25.05 -18.46 61.53
N TYR A 15 -24.52 -19.18 62.52
CA TYR A 15 -23.73 -18.59 63.59
C TYR A 15 -22.49 -19.43 63.89
N CYS A 16 -21.31 -18.81 63.83
CA CYS A 16 -20.05 -19.47 64.16
C CYS A 16 -19.90 -19.64 65.68
N ASP A 17 -20.23 -20.82 66.21
CA ASP A 17 -20.23 -21.08 67.66
C ASP A 17 -18.88 -21.57 68.20
N SER A 18 -18.72 -21.56 69.53
CA SER A 18 -17.45 -21.95 70.18
C SER A 18 -17.20 -23.45 70.00
N GLY A 19 -16.27 -23.78 69.11
CA GLY A 19 -15.97 -25.16 68.70
C GLY A 19 -16.11 -25.39 67.20
N GLU A 20 -16.73 -24.44 66.50
CA GLU A 20 -16.73 -24.37 65.04
C GLU A 20 -15.59 -23.47 64.58
N ASP A 21 -15.04 -23.83 63.43
CA ASP A 21 -14.11 -23.00 62.69
C ASP A 21 -14.46 -23.06 61.21
N CYS A 22 -13.83 -22.20 60.41
CA CYS A 22 -14.03 -22.17 58.96
C CYS A 22 -13.70 -23.52 58.28
N ALA A 23 -12.95 -24.42 58.94
CA ALA A 23 -12.58 -25.72 58.41
C ALA A 23 -13.62 -26.81 58.71
N SER A 24 -14.32 -26.70 59.84
CA SER A 24 -15.32 -27.66 60.32
C SER A 24 -16.76 -27.24 59.99
N CYS A 25 -17.05 -25.94 59.88
CA CYS A 25 -18.34 -25.41 59.46
C CYS A 25 -18.21 -24.10 58.67
N SER A 26 -17.76 -24.21 57.41
CA SER A 26 -17.63 -23.04 56.52
C SER A 26 -18.96 -22.37 56.16
N ALA A 27 -20.09 -23.07 56.35
CA ALA A 27 -21.42 -22.53 56.11
C ALA A 27 -21.78 -21.39 57.09
N ASP A 28 -21.39 -21.53 58.36
CA ASP A 28 -21.72 -20.56 59.41
C ASP A 28 -20.53 -19.64 59.76
N CYS A 29 -19.30 -20.16 59.71
CA CYS A 29 -18.07 -19.42 60.01
C CYS A 29 -17.43 -18.72 58.81
N GLY A 30 -17.93 -18.97 57.60
CA GLY A 30 -17.39 -18.43 56.35
C GLY A 30 -16.14 -19.18 55.85
N ALA A 31 -15.61 -18.72 54.71
CA ALA A 31 -14.44 -19.32 54.08
C ALA A 31 -13.17 -19.09 54.90
N CYS A 32 -12.33 -20.12 55.02
CA CYS A 32 -11.04 -19.97 55.69
C CYS A 32 -10.15 -18.97 54.93
N PRO A 33 -9.43 -18.09 55.66
CA PRO A 33 -8.39 -17.29 55.04
C PRO A 33 -7.37 -18.24 54.40
N MET A 34 -7.09 -18.03 53.12
CA MET A 34 -6.03 -18.78 52.46
C MET A 34 -4.71 -18.48 53.18
N PRO A 35 -3.89 -19.50 53.47
CA PRO A 35 -2.56 -19.25 54.00
C PRO A 35 -1.83 -18.28 53.04
N PRO A 36 -1.03 -17.34 53.57
CA PRO A 36 -0.28 -16.42 52.72
C PRO A 36 0.50 -17.25 51.72
N ILE A 37 0.28 -16.99 50.43
CA ILE A 37 0.99 -17.67 49.36
C ILE A 37 2.47 -17.36 49.60
N GLN A 38 3.19 -18.32 50.18
CA GLN A 38 4.64 -18.32 50.15
C GLN A 38 5.00 -18.55 48.70
N LEU A 39 5.04 -17.46 47.93
CA LEU A 39 5.57 -17.50 46.59
C LEU A 39 6.97 -18.09 46.73
N PRO A 40 7.28 -19.20 46.05
CA PRO A 40 8.65 -19.66 46.00
C PRO A 40 9.52 -18.49 45.55
N PRO A 41 10.76 -18.36 46.07
CA PRO A 41 11.66 -17.31 45.62
C PRO A 41 11.65 -17.29 44.09
N PRO A 42 11.54 -16.11 43.45
CA PRO A 42 11.42 -16.03 42.01
C PRO A 42 12.55 -16.86 41.42
N LYS A 43 12.20 -17.93 40.71
CA LYS A 43 13.16 -18.72 39.94
C LYS A 43 13.97 -17.68 39.16
N PRO A 44 15.33 -17.69 39.24
CA PRO A 44 16.14 -16.84 38.37
C PRO A 44 15.54 -16.97 36.98
N PRO A 45 15.26 -15.85 36.27
CA PRO A 45 14.56 -15.91 35.00
C PRO A 45 15.24 -17.00 34.20
N GLU A 46 14.53 -18.12 34.04
CA GLU A 46 15.02 -19.22 33.27
C GLU A 46 15.21 -18.57 31.91
N GLU A 47 16.47 -18.41 31.53
CA GLU A 47 16.87 -17.80 30.29
C GLU A 47 16.29 -18.73 29.24
N LYS A 48 15.03 -18.43 28.88
CA LYS A 48 14.28 -19.16 27.89
C LYS A 48 15.24 -19.13 26.71
N PRO A 49 15.78 -20.28 26.26
CA PRO A 49 16.78 -20.31 25.20
C PRO A 49 16.22 -19.39 24.15
N PRO A 50 16.97 -18.31 23.78
CA PRO A 50 16.41 -17.12 23.16
C PRO A 50 15.42 -17.63 22.16
N VAL A 51 14.12 -17.42 22.44
CA VAL A 51 13.07 -17.80 21.50
C VAL A 51 13.57 -17.06 20.29
N ALA A 52 14.06 -17.81 19.30
CA ALA A 52 14.71 -17.23 18.15
C ALA A 52 13.62 -16.34 17.60
N VAL A 53 13.70 -15.04 17.91
CA VAL A 53 12.84 -14.04 17.33
C VAL A 53 13.12 -14.31 15.88
N PRO A 54 12.15 -14.83 15.11
CA PRO A 54 12.41 -15.23 13.74
C PRO A 54 13.02 -14.00 13.13
N THR A 55 14.32 -14.08 12.89
CA THR A 55 15.11 -12.93 12.47
C THR A 55 14.46 -12.63 11.16
N VAL A 56 13.68 -11.56 11.15
CA VAL A 56 12.94 -11.13 9.98
C VAL A 56 13.95 -11.17 8.84
N PRO A 57 13.64 -11.85 7.73
CA PRO A 57 14.63 -12.24 6.75
C PRO A 57 15.40 -11.00 6.35
N THR A 58 16.68 -11.03 6.69
CA THR A 58 17.69 -10.14 6.18
C THR A 58 17.58 -10.15 4.67
N THR A 59 16.97 -9.12 4.06
CA THR A 59 17.11 -8.66 2.65
C THR A 59 17.02 -9.65 1.48
N GLU A 60 17.04 -10.95 1.73
CA GLU A 60 17.28 -12.01 0.76
C GLU A 60 15.98 -12.79 0.61
N TRP A 61 15.44 -12.68 -0.59
CA TRP A 61 14.23 -13.38 -0.99
C TRP A 61 14.53 -14.87 -1.21
N PRO A 62 13.64 -15.78 -0.80
CA PRO A 62 13.83 -17.19 -1.08
C PRO A 62 13.95 -17.45 -2.59
N THR A 63 14.98 -18.18 -2.97
CA THR A 63 15.27 -18.53 -4.37
C THR A 63 14.34 -19.60 -4.92
N TYR A 64 13.63 -20.33 -4.06
CA TYR A 64 12.63 -21.30 -4.49
C TYR A 64 11.32 -20.59 -4.83
N VAL A 65 11.08 -20.40 -6.13
CA VAL A 65 9.95 -19.64 -6.67
C VAL A 65 8.90 -20.58 -7.24
N VAL A 66 7.65 -20.38 -6.83
CA VAL A 66 6.47 -21.05 -7.39
C VAL A 66 5.62 -20.00 -8.07
N THR A 67 5.32 -20.23 -9.36
CA THR A 67 4.53 -19.33 -10.20
C THR A 67 3.17 -19.92 -10.58
N SER A 68 2.92 -21.18 -10.23
CA SER A 68 1.67 -21.87 -10.50
C SER A 68 1.30 -22.79 -9.33
N TRP A 69 0.01 -22.85 -9.04
CA TRP A 69 -0.56 -23.67 -7.98
C TRP A 69 -1.99 -24.06 -8.32
N THR A 70 -2.51 -25.03 -7.58
CA THR A 70 -3.92 -25.42 -7.61
C THR A 70 -4.51 -25.28 -6.19
N PRO A 71 -5.79 -24.88 -6.04
CA PRO A 71 -6.46 -24.88 -4.74
C PRO A 71 -6.37 -26.25 -4.06
N GLY A 72 -5.96 -26.27 -2.79
CA GLY A 72 -5.72 -27.47 -2.00
C GLY A 72 -4.33 -28.10 -2.20
N GLN A 73 -3.47 -27.53 -3.05
CA GLN A 73 -2.11 -28.06 -3.26
C GLN A 73 -1.28 -27.92 -1.99
N VAL A 74 -0.60 -29.02 -1.65
CA VAL A 74 0.30 -29.11 -0.51
C VAL A 74 1.75 -28.94 -0.99
N PHE A 75 2.51 -28.09 -0.31
CA PHE A 75 3.93 -27.89 -0.59
C PHE A 75 4.77 -28.19 0.64
N ASP A 76 5.91 -28.85 0.42
CA ASP A 76 6.98 -28.94 1.40
C ASP A 76 7.87 -27.69 1.28
N VAL A 77 7.83 -26.81 2.29
CA VAL A 77 8.59 -25.56 2.30
C VAL A 77 10.05 -25.87 2.64
N PRO A 78 11.03 -25.51 1.78
CA PRO A 78 12.42 -25.82 2.05
C PRO A 78 12.97 -24.92 3.17
N PRO A 79 14.11 -25.27 3.79
CA PRO A 79 14.67 -24.51 4.91
C PRO A 79 14.96 -23.04 4.60
N GLN A 80 15.26 -22.71 3.35
CA GLN A 80 15.48 -21.33 2.88
C GLN A 80 14.18 -20.55 2.63
N GLY A 81 13.01 -21.16 2.82
CA GLY A 81 11.72 -20.58 2.50
C GLY A 81 11.31 -20.72 1.04
N MET A 82 10.13 -20.20 0.71
CA MET A 82 9.51 -20.27 -0.61
C MET A 82 8.88 -18.92 -0.97
N THR A 83 8.96 -18.56 -2.24
CA THR A 83 8.31 -17.37 -2.81
C THR A 83 7.19 -17.80 -3.74
N LEU A 84 5.95 -17.44 -3.42
CA LEU A 84 4.79 -17.60 -4.29
C LEU A 84 4.58 -16.29 -5.06
N LEU A 85 4.97 -16.25 -6.34
CA LEU A 85 4.88 -15.03 -7.15
C LEU A 85 3.43 -14.80 -7.58
N ILE A 86 2.85 -13.66 -7.20
CA ILE A 86 1.49 -13.26 -7.58
C ILE A 86 1.52 -12.45 -8.87
N GLU A 87 2.40 -11.44 -8.93
CA GLU A 87 2.52 -10.54 -10.07
C GLU A 87 3.96 -10.04 -10.24
N GLY A 88 4.30 -9.69 -11.48
CA GLY A 88 5.59 -9.13 -11.85
C GLY A 88 6.62 -10.21 -12.12
N ASN A 89 7.89 -9.86 -11.95
CA ASN A 89 9.02 -10.74 -12.21
C ASN A 89 10.01 -10.67 -11.05
N LEU A 90 10.82 -11.72 -10.93
CA LEU A 90 11.98 -11.75 -10.04
C LEU A 90 13.24 -11.74 -10.90
N LEU A 91 14.25 -10.97 -10.51
CA LEU A 91 15.59 -11.00 -11.10
C LEU A 91 16.56 -11.39 -9.98
N ASP A 92 17.28 -12.50 -10.17
CA ASP A 92 18.21 -13.04 -9.16
C ASP A 92 17.56 -13.22 -7.78
N GLY A 93 16.30 -13.69 -7.77
CA GLY A 93 15.49 -13.88 -6.56
C GLY A 93 14.85 -12.59 -6.03
N SER A 94 15.31 -11.41 -6.44
CA SER A 94 14.79 -10.13 -5.96
C SER A 94 13.57 -9.65 -6.77
N PRO A 95 12.54 -9.08 -6.11
CA PRO A 95 11.36 -8.58 -6.78
C PRO A 95 11.70 -7.37 -7.64
N GLN A 96 11.29 -7.39 -8.90
CA GLN A 96 11.37 -6.21 -9.76
C GLN A 96 10.32 -5.16 -9.34
N PRO A 97 10.50 -3.89 -9.73
CA PRO A 97 9.49 -2.84 -9.55
C PRO A 97 8.08 -3.31 -9.92
N GLY A 98 7.13 -3.18 -8.99
CA GLY A 98 5.73 -3.61 -9.17
C GLY A 98 5.46 -5.10 -8.96
N ALA A 99 6.49 -5.91 -8.65
CA ALA A 99 6.27 -7.31 -8.32
C ALA A 99 5.65 -7.47 -6.93
N SER A 100 4.76 -8.46 -6.79
CA SER A 100 4.17 -8.84 -5.52
C SER A 100 4.11 -10.35 -5.35
N ALA A 101 4.26 -10.82 -4.11
CA ALA A 101 4.43 -12.22 -3.80
C ALA A 101 4.05 -12.53 -2.35
N VAL A 102 3.83 -13.81 -2.06
CA VAL A 102 3.79 -14.31 -0.68
C VAL A 102 5.10 -15.03 -0.37
N ILE A 103 5.80 -14.58 0.66
CA ILE A 103 7.01 -15.23 1.14
C ILE A 103 6.65 -16.11 2.33
N ILE A 104 7.11 -17.35 2.30
CA ILE A 104 6.80 -18.36 3.31
C ILE A 104 8.11 -18.87 3.90
N PHE A 105 8.26 -18.71 5.21
CA PHE A 105 9.44 -19.19 5.95
C PHE A 105 9.22 -20.59 6.49
N PRO A 106 10.31 -21.38 6.60
CA PRO A 106 10.22 -22.79 6.94
C PRO A 106 9.45 -22.98 8.24
N SER A 107 8.38 -23.76 8.19
CA SER A 107 7.75 -24.21 9.44
C SER A 107 6.97 -25.52 9.31
N SER A 108 6.61 -25.98 8.12
CA SER A 108 6.01 -27.31 7.89
C SER A 108 5.55 -27.39 6.42
N LYS A 109 4.82 -28.47 6.09
CA LYS A 109 3.89 -28.47 4.97
C LYS A 109 2.94 -27.28 5.05
N ILE A 110 2.69 -26.66 3.91
CA ILE A 110 1.65 -25.64 3.73
C ILE A 110 0.59 -26.16 2.78
N THR A 111 -0.61 -25.60 2.88
CA THR A 111 -1.70 -25.83 1.91
C THR A 111 -2.17 -24.49 1.38
N ILE A 112 -2.15 -24.33 0.06
CA ILE A 112 -2.70 -23.15 -0.61
C ILE A 112 -4.17 -23.43 -0.89
N ASN A 113 -5.07 -22.92 -0.05
CA ASN A 113 -6.51 -23.04 -0.28
C ASN A 113 -6.96 -22.05 -1.36
N GLU A 114 -6.48 -20.81 -1.25
CA GLU A 114 -6.81 -19.72 -2.16
C GLU A 114 -5.65 -18.74 -2.23
N LEU A 115 -5.24 -18.39 -3.45
CA LEU A 115 -4.27 -17.36 -3.69
C LEU A 115 -4.54 -16.81 -5.09
N HIS A 116 -5.08 -15.61 -5.18
CA HIS A 116 -5.30 -14.93 -6.45
C HIS A 116 -5.27 -13.42 -6.28
N LYS A 117 -4.89 -12.72 -7.35
CA LYS A 117 -4.91 -11.26 -7.41
C LYS A 117 -6.36 -10.77 -7.45
N ILE A 118 -6.63 -9.70 -6.73
CA ILE A 118 -7.94 -9.04 -6.70
C ILE A 118 -7.84 -7.57 -7.09
N ASP A 119 -8.96 -6.98 -7.48
CA ASP A 119 -9.13 -5.53 -7.55
C ASP A 119 -9.70 -5.06 -6.21
N ALA A 120 -8.94 -4.27 -5.44
CA ALA A 120 -9.36 -3.88 -4.10
C ALA A 120 -10.62 -3.01 -4.11
N SER A 121 -10.88 -2.30 -5.21
CA SER A 121 -12.04 -1.41 -5.36
C SER A 121 -13.37 -2.16 -5.48
N THR A 122 -13.35 -3.45 -5.84
CA THR A 122 -14.57 -4.28 -5.91
C THR A 122 -15.02 -4.78 -4.54
N PHE A 123 -14.12 -4.83 -3.56
CA PHE A 123 -14.40 -5.28 -2.19
C PHE A 123 -14.82 -4.13 -1.29
N ALA A 124 -14.08 -3.02 -1.32
CA ALA A 124 -14.38 -1.82 -0.55
C ALA A 124 -13.72 -0.59 -1.17
N PRO A 125 -14.29 0.62 -0.96
CA PRO A 125 -13.63 1.85 -1.36
C PRO A 125 -12.22 1.95 -0.77
N LEU A 126 -11.25 2.34 -1.58
CA LEU A 126 -9.88 2.54 -1.10
C LEU A 126 -9.85 3.61 0.00
N PRO A 127 -8.98 3.46 1.02
CA PRO A 127 -8.82 4.45 2.08
C PRO A 127 -8.59 5.85 1.49
N LYS A 128 -9.38 6.82 1.94
CA LYS A 128 -9.25 8.22 1.52
C LYS A 128 -9.50 9.15 2.70
N THR A 129 -8.79 10.26 2.70
CA THR A 129 -9.04 11.43 3.55
C THR A 129 -9.23 12.66 2.65
N ASP A 130 -9.58 13.81 3.21
CA ASP A 130 -9.84 15.03 2.44
C ASP A 130 -8.64 15.49 1.59
N SER A 131 -7.43 15.10 1.98
CA SER A 131 -6.18 15.53 1.35
C SER A 131 -5.43 14.39 0.67
N ILE A 132 -5.88 13.14 0.80
CA ILE A 132 -5.08 11.97 0.45
C ILE A 132 -5.99 10.84 -0.08
N THR A 133 -5.58 10.22 -1.19
CA THR A 133 -6.24 9.02 -1.72
C THR A 133 -5.24 7.87 -1.76
N ALA A 134 -5.63 6.70 -1.26
CA ALA A 134 -4.85 5.48 -1.44
C ALA A 134 -4.94 5.00 -2.89
N VAL A 135 -3.79 4.66 -3.47
CA VAL A 135 -3.67 4.04 -4.79
C VAL A 135 -3.17 2.62 -4.57
N GLN A 136 -3.93 1.66 -5.11
CA GLN A 136 -3.59 0.25 -5.03
C GLN A 136 -2.27 -0.03 -5.75
N LEU A 137 -1.38 -0.72 -5.05
CA LEU A 137 -0.09 -1.20 -5.55
C LEU A 137 -0.17 -2.69 -5.89
N SER A 138 -0.69 -3.48 -4.94
CA SER A 138 -1.07 -4.88 -5.15
C SER A 138 -2.18 -5.25 -4.17
N ALA A 139 -3.08 -6.14 -4.59
CA ALA A 139 -4.09 -6.70 -3.71
C ALA A 139 -4.31 -8.18 -4.05
N ALA A 140 -4.44 -9.01 -3.03
CA ALA A 140 -4.64 -10.44 -3.19
C ALA A 140 -5.53 -10.99 -2.07
N GLU A 141 -6.34 -11.98 -2.42
CA GLU A 141 -7.00 -12.84 -1.46
C GLU A 141 -6.07 -14.02 -1.14
N ILE A 142 -5.72 -14.18 0.15
CA ILE A 142 -4.69 -15.12 0.58
C ILE A 142 -5.26 -16.03 1.66
N SER A 143 -5.40 -17.31 1.33
CA SER A 143 -5.78 -18.40 2.24
C SER A 143 -4.74 -19.51 2.16
N ILE A 144 -3.74 -19.40 3.03
CA ILE A 144 -2.64 -20.36 3.16
C ILE A 144 -2.62 -20.87 4.59
N THR A 145 -2.66 -22.20 4.75
CA THR A 145 -2.62 -22.87 6.05
C THR A 145 -1.23 -23.37 6.36
N GLY A 146 -0.81 -23.22 7.61
CA GLY A 146 0.57 -23.49 8.04
C GLY A 146 1.53 -22.37 7.62
N GLY A 147 2.79 -22.47 8.03
CA GLY A 147 3.79 -21.49 7.63
C GLY A 147 3.74 -20.19 8.44
N GLN A 148 4.89 -19.54 8.61
CA GLN A 148 4.92 -18.08 8.71
C GLN A 148 4.90 -17.51 7.29
N LYS A 149 3.99 -16.58 7.03
CA LYS A 149 3.69 -16.10 5.68
C LYS A 149 3.60 -14.58 5.67
N TYR A 150 4.20 -13.98 4.65
CA TYR A 150 4.30 -12.53 4.50
C TYR A 150 3.83 -12.13 3.10
N PHE A 151 2.89 -11.20 3.01
CA PHE A 151 2.50 -10.60 1.74
C PHE A 151 3.42 -9.42 1.45
N CYS A 152 4.15 -9.47 0.34
CA CYS A 152 5.19 -8.52 0.00
C CYS A 152 4.97 -7.88 -1.38
N ALA A 153 5.38 -6.63 -1.54
CA ALA A 153 5.45 -5.96 -2.83
C ALA A 153 6.66 -5.01 -2.91
N ASN A 154 7.20 -4.86 -4.13
CA ASN A 154 8.21 -3.85 -4.43
C ASN A 154 7.53 -2.58 -5.00
N TRP A 155 7.65 -1.46 -4.28
CA TRP A 155 7.07 -0.17 -4.67
C TRP A 155 8.02 0.71 -5.49
N GLU A 156 9.23 0.25 -5.82
CA GLU A 156 10.17 1.00 -6.65
C GLU A 156 9.52 1.46 -7.97
N GLY A 157 9.87 2.66 -8.43
CA GLY A 157 9.38 3.20 -9.70
C GLY A 157 7.90 3.59 -9.75
N THR A 158 7.12 3.32 -8.70
CA THR A 158 5.69 3.70 -8.63
C THR A 158 5.46 5.18 -8.32
N GLY A 159 6.49 5.87 -7.82
CA GLY A 159 6.41 7.27 -7.40
C GLY A 159 5.82 7.50 -6.00
N PHE A 160 5.51 6.44 -5.24
CA PHE A 160 5.08 6.58 -3.85
C PHE A 160 6.26 6.94 -2.93
N ASP A 161 5.95 7.71 -1.89
CA ASP A 161 6.86 7.94 -0.77
C ASP A 161 6.88 6.69 0.13
N ALA A 162 8.06 6.24 0.54
CA ALA A 162 8.19 5.05 1.39
C ALA A 162 7.45 5.17 2.74
N ASN A 163 7.21 6.40 3.21
CA ASN A 163 6.44 6.67 4.41
C ASN A 163 4.94 6.49 4.18
N THR A 164 4.46 6.62 2.95
CA THR A 164 3.03 6.55 2.62
C THR A 164 2.56 5.16 2.19
N VAL A 165 3.48 4.27 1.82
CA VAL A 165 3.14 2.88 1.49
C VAL A 165 2.82 2.12 2.78
N THR A 166 1.65 1.49 2.86
CA THR A 166 1.26 0.65 3.99
C THR A 166 0.44 -0.56 3.52
N VAL A 167 0.14 -1.48 4.45
CA VAL A 167 -0.60 -2.70 4.18
C VAL A 167 -1.90 -2.71 4.97
N TYR A 168 -2.98 -3.06 4.29
CA TYR A 168 -4.33 -3.14 4.82
C TYR A 168 -4.84 -4.58 4.75
N SER A 169 -5.74 -4.91 5.65
CA SER A 169 -6.58 -6.11 5.60
C SER A 169 -8.05 -5.71 5.54
N LEU A 170 -8.86 -6.47 4.81
CA LEU A 170 -10.30 -6.23 4.76
C LEU A 170 -10.97 -6.81 6.01
N TYR A 171 -11.63 -5.96 6.79
CA TYR A 171 -12.42 -6.35 7.95
C TYR A 171 -13.78 -5.66 7.88
N ASP A 172 -14.86 -6.45 7.94
CA ASP A 172 -16.25 -5.96 7.90
C ASP A 172 -16.54 -5.00 6.72
N GLY A 173 -16.01 -5.34 5.53
CA GLY A 173 -16.16 -4.53 4.32
C GLY A 173 -15.37 -3.22 4.31
N VAL A 174 -14.41 -3.04 5.22
CA VAL A 174 -13.57 -1.85 5.32
C VAL A 174 -12.08 -2.22 5.32
N TRP A 175 -11.28 -1.52 4.51
CA TRP A 175 -9.83 -1.65 4.53
C TRP A 175 -9.26 -1.05 5.82
N THR A 176 -8.71 -1.91 6.68
CA THR A 176 -8.11 -1.52 7.96
C THR A 176 -6.59 -1.70 7.89
N GLU A 177 -5.85 -0.65 8.25
CA GLU A 177 -4.39 -0.69 8.27
C GLU A 177 -3.88 -1.72 9.28
N LEU A 178 -2.90 -2.52 8.89
CA LEU A 178 -2.28 -3.49 9.78
C LEU A 178 -1.40 -2.79 10.83
N PRO A 179 -1.28 -3.35 12.05
CA PRO A 179 -0.37 -2.82 13.05
C PRO A 179 1.06 -2.73 12.53
N SER A 180 1.77 -1.66 12.86
CA SER A 180 3.17 -1.46 12.44
C SER A 180 4.10 -2.61 12.88
N ALA A 181 3.79 -3.29 13.99
CA ALA A 181 4.50 -4.47 14.45
C ALA A 181 4.43 -5.67 13.48
N TRP A 182 3.47 -5.67 12.55
CA TRP A 182 3.29 -6.73 11.54
C TRP A 182 3.83 -6.32 10.18
N ILE A 183 4.22 -5.05 10.00
CA ILE A 183 4.70 -4.48 8.75
C ILE A 183 6.22 -4.36 8.82
N ILE A 184 6.88 -4.87 7.79
CA ILE A 184 8.32 -4.77 7.59
C ILE A 184 8.54 -3.92 6.34
N LYS A 185 9.27 -2.81 6.48
CA LYS A 185 9.64 -1.94 5.36
C LYS A 185 11.16 -1.98 5.18
N ASN A 186 11.59 -2.34 3.97
CA ASN A 186 12.98 -2.18 3.55
C ASN A 186 13.09 -1.02 2.58
N LEU A 187 13.61 0.11 3.07
CA LEU A 187 13.73 1.34 2.30
C LEU A 187 14.80 1.24 1.21
N THR A 188 15.81 0.40 1.39
CA THR A 188 16.91 0.24 0.43
C THR A 188 16.46 -0.51 -0.82
N SER A 189 15.66 -1.57 -0.65
CA SER A 189 15.13 -2.38 -1.76
C SER A 189 13.72 -1.96 -2.20
N SER A 190 13.15 -0.92 -1.58
CA SER A 190 11.76 -0.51 -1.80
C SER A 190 10.74 -1.64 -1.64
N VAL A 191 10.95 -2.53 -0.67
CA VAL A 191 10.08 -3.69 -0.41
C VAL A 191 9.31 -3.52 0.89
N ILE A 192 7.99 -3.69 0.82
CA ILE A 192 7.11 -3.74 2.00
C ILE A 192 6.56 -5.15 2.12
N CYS A 193 6.53 -5.68 3.33
CA CYS A 193 5.97 -6.98 3.66
C CYS A 193 5.06 -6.85 4.88
N ALA A 194 3.98 -7.64 4.95
CA ALA A 194 3.18 -7.77 6.15
C ALA A 194 2.89 -9.22 6.51
N ASN A 195 2.92 -9.55 7.80
CA ASN A 195 2.60 -10.87 8.31
C ASN A 195 1.10 -11.20 8.11
N ILE A 196 0.81 -12.36 7.52
CA ILE A 196 -0.55 -12.84 7.26
C ILE A 196 -0.96 -13.79 8.40
N THR A 197 -1.73 -13.26 9.34
CA THR A 197 -2.21 -14.03 10.51
C THR A 197 -3.58 -14.67 10.28
N ALA A 198 -4.45 -14.03 9.50
CA ALA A 198 -5.77 -14.55 9.13
C ALA A 198 -5.72 -15.23 7.75
N ALA A 199 -6.32 -16.42 7.64
CA ALA A 199 -6.51 -17.09 6.35
C ALA A 199 -7.85 -16.66 5.74
N GLY A 200 -7.89 -16.47 4.41
CA GLY A 200 -9.12 -16.12 3.70
C GLY A 200 -9.53 -14.66 3.86
N THR A 201 -8.57 -13.78 4.20
CA THR A 201 -8.82 -12.34 4.23
C THR A 201 -8.12 -11.68 3.04
N PRO A 202 -8.81 -10.77 2.31
CA PRO A 202 -8.17 -9.90 1.34
C PRO A 202 -7.13 -8.99 1.98
N PHE A 203 -5.97 -8.86 1.32
CA PHE A 203 -4.91 -7.92 1.68
C PHE A 203 -4.68 -6.92 0.55
N LEU A 204 -4.32 -5.70 0.94
CA LEU A 204 -4.05 -4.59 0.02
C LEU A 204 -2.74 -3.92 0.45
N ILE A 205 -1.80 -3.79 -0.47
CA ILE A 205 -0.65 -2.89 -0.35
C ILE A 205 -0.99 -1.66 -1.17
N ALA A 206 -1.00 -0.49 -0.54
CA ALA A 206 -1.34 0.77 -1.18
C ALA A 206 -0.41 1.89 -0.75
N GLY A 207 -0.11 2.79 -1.68
CA GLY A 207 0.58 4.04 -1.41
C GLY A 207 -0.42 5.19 -1.31
N LEU A 208 -0.17 6.13 -0.41
CA LEU A 208 -0.98 7.33 -0.32
C LEU A 208 -0.42 8.42 -1.23
N VAL A 209 -1.27 9.02 -2.06
CA VAL A 209 -0.93 10.20 -2.87
C VAL A 209 -1.76 11.39 -2.40
N PRO A 210 -1.18 12.60 -2.35
CA PRO A 210 -1.95 13.79 -2.08
C PRO A 210 -3.02 13.95 -3.16
N VAL A 211 -4.24 14.25 -2.75
CA VAL A 211 -5.29 14.69 -3.67
C VAL A 211 -4.80 16.01 -4.23
N MET A 212 -4.33 16.00 -5.48
CA MET A 212 -4.09 17.25 -6.18
C MET A 212 -5.42 18.00 -6.17
N PRO A 213 -5.49 19.23 -5.60
CA PRO A 213 -6.70 20.02 -5.72
C PRO A 213 -7.04 20.09 -7.21
N PRO A 214 -8.33 20.08 -7.58
CA PRO A 214 -8.71 20.23 -8.97
C PRO A 214 -7.96 21.45 -9.49
N MET A 215 -7.03 21.25 -10.43
CA MET A 215 -6.30 22.37 -10.99
C MET A 215 -7.38 23.35 -11.43
N PRO A 216 -7.34 24.62 -10.99
CA PRO A 216 -8.33 25.60 -11.42
C PRO A 216 -8.36 25.49 -12.93
N ALA A 217 -9.53 25.10 -13.48
CA ALA A 217 -9.68 24.69 -14.88
C ALA A 217 -8.83 25.64 -15.70
N ALA A 218 -7.75 25.10 -16.30
CA ALA A 218 -6.66 25.92 -16.82
C ALA A 218 -7.29 27.08 -17.56
N LEU A 219 -7.13 28.31 -17.03
CA LEU A 219 -7.68 29.49 -17.69
C LEU A 219 -7.28 29.34 -19.14
N PRO A 220 -8.25 29.29 -20.08
CA PRO A 220 -7.97 28.84 -21.42
C PRO A 220 -6.83 29.72 -21.94
N LEU A 221 -5.63 29.16 -22.10
CA LEU A 221 -4.49 29.88 -22.66
C LEU A 221 -4.83 30.42 -24.07
N TYR A 222 -5.90 29.86 -24.66
CA TYR A 222 -6.62 30.38 -25.81
C TYR A 222 -7.07 31.84 -25.65
N ASP A 223 -7.58 32.27 -24.49
CA ASP A 223 -7.99 33.67 -24.26
C ASP A 223 -6.79 34.62 -24.20
N LEU A 224 -5.65 34.18 -23.67
CA LEU A 224 -4.41 34.96 -23.69
C LEU A 224 -3.85 35.10 -25.11
N TRP A 225 -3.95 34.06 -25.93
CA TRP A 225 -3.52 34.12 -27.33
C TRP A 225 -4.47 34.95 -28.20
N ILE A 226 -5.79 34.87 -27.98
CA ILE A 226 -6.77 35.74 -28.63
C ILE A 226 -6.54 37.21 -28.25
N ALA A 227 -6.32 37.51 -26.97
CA ALA A 227 -6.01 38.87 -26.53
C ALA A 227 -4.72 39.39 -27.19
N ALA A 228 -3.69 38.55 -27.29
CA ALA A 228 -2.45 38.91 -27.99
C ALA A 228 -2.67 39.19 -29.49
N ILE A 229 -3.49 38.37 -30.18
CA ILE A 229 -3.85 38.61 -31.58
C ILE A 229 -4.61 39.93 -31.74
N PHE A 230 -5.59 40.22 -30.86
CA PHE A 230 -6.34 41.46 -30.90
C PHE A 230 -5.43 42.69 -30.74
N VAL A 231 -4.47 42.65 -29.81
CA VAL A 231 -3.49 43.73 -29.64
C VAL A 231 -2.62 43.90 -30.89
N ILE A 232 -2.15 42.81 -31.49
CA ILE A 232 -1.34 42.85 -32.73
C ILE A 232 -2.13 43.48 -33.88
N VAL A 233 -3.41 43.08 -34.06
CA VAL A 233 -4.28 43.63 -35.12
C VAL A 233 -4.50 45.13 -34.92
N ILE A 234 -4.74 45.58 -33.68
CA ILE A 234 -4.90 47.00 -33.36
C ILE A 234 -3.62 47.77 -33.68
N VAL A 235 -2.45 47.25 -33.30
CA VAL A 235 -1.15 47.89 -33.59
C VAL A 235 -0.92 48.01 -35.10
N ILE A 236 -1.20 46.96 -35.87
CA ILE A 236 -1.07 46.99 -37.34
C ILE A 236 -2.03 48.01 -37.95
N ALA A 237 -3.29 48.05 -37.49
CA ALA A 237 -4.29 48.99 -37.99
C ALA A 237 -3.89 50.45 -37.73
N VAL A 238 -3.42 50.77 -36.51
CA VAL A 238 -2.94 52.10 -36.14
C VAL A 238 -1.71 52.47 -36.95
N PHE A 239 -0.75 51.55 -37.11
CA PHE A 239 0.46 51.80 -37.89
C PHE A 239 0.15 52.01 -39.38
N GLY A 240 -0.76 51.21 -39.95
CA GLY A 240 -1.25 51.39 -41.32
C GLY A 240 -1.90 52.76 -41.54
N LEU A 241 -2.73 53.21 -40.60
CA LEU A 241 -3.34 54.55 -40.61
C LEU A 241 -2.29 55.67 -40.56
N VAL A 242 -1.22 55.50 -39.78
CA VAL A 242 -0.10 56.45 -39.70
C VAL A 242 0.66 56.50 -41.03
N LEU A 243 0.91 55.36 -41.66
CA LEU A 243 1.57 55.28 -42.96
C LEU A 243 0.72 55.88 -44.10
N LEU A 244 -0.60 55.68 -44.08
CA LEU A 244 -1.50 56.28 -45.07
C LEU A 244 -1.53 57.81 -44.96
N ARG A 245 -1.41 58.38 -43.75
CA ARG A 245 -1.28 59.84 -43.58
C ARG A 245 0.04 60.41 -44.09
N LYS A 246 1.08 59.57 -44.23
CA LYS A 246 2.40 59.99 -44.71
C LYS A 246 2.56 59.92 -46.22
N GLN A 247 1.54 59.56 -46.99
CA GLN A 247 1.65 59.58 -48.45
C GLN A 247 1.89 61.02 -48.92
N PRO A 248 3.07 61.33 -49.47
CA PRO A 248 3.33 62.64 -50.05
C PRO A 248 2.34 62.83 -51.20
N LYS A 249 1.70 64.00 -51.28
CA LYS A 249 0.87 64.40 -52.42
C LYS A 249 1.64 64.09 -53.70
N ALA A 250 1.12 63.15 -54.48
CA ALA A 250 1.76 62.69 -55.70
C ALA A 250 2.01 63.88 -56.63
N ALA A 251 3.27 64.08 -57.00
CA ALA A 251 3.63 64.92 -58.14
C ALA A 251 3.14 64.26 -59.44
N PRO A 252 2.88 65.04 -60.50
CA PRO A 252 2.31 64.54 -61.74
C PRO A 252 3.18 63.49 -62.41
N SER A 253 2.51 62.41 -62.82
CA SER A 253 2.99 61.24 -63.54
C SER A 253 3.78 61.56 -64.82
N GLU A 254 5.06 61.17 -64.88
CA GLU A 254 5.76 60.89 -66.13
C GLU A 254 5.68 59.41 -66.50
N VAL A 255 5.54 59.17 -67.80
CA VAL A 255 5.12 57.94 -68.48
C VAL A 255 6.19 56.84 -68.40
N PRO A 256 5.82 55.55 -68.21
CA PRO A 256 6.79 54.48 -68.04
C PRO A 256 7.32 53.92 -69.37
N GLU A 257 8.64 53.81 -69.47
CA GLU A 257 9.36 53.06 -70.50
C GLU A 257 9.57 51.60 -70.05
N LYS A 258 9.30 50.66 -70.97
CA LYS A 258 9.28 49.21 -70.79
C LYS A 258 10.65 48.66 -70.40
N ALA A 259 10.69 47.75 -69.42
CA ALA A 259 11.79 46.81 -69.25
C ALA A 259 11.29 45.42 -68.81
N GLU A 260 11.15 44.59 -69.84
CA GLU A 260 11.68 43.23 -70.00
C GLU A 260 11.64 42.21 -68.84
N VAL A 261 10.90 41.14 -69.15
CA VAL A 261 10.71 39.89 -68.44
C VAL A 261 11.99 39.05 -68.48
N THR A 262 12.52 38.62 -67.32
CA THR A 262 13.36 37.41 -67.28
C THR A 262 12.89 36.43 -66.21
N ASN A 263 12.86 35.18 -66.65
CA ASN A 263 12.13 34.04 -66.13
C ASN A 263 13.16 33.11 -65.45
N VAL A 264 13.13 32.96 -64.12
CA VAL A 264 14.07 32.09 -63.40
C VAL A 264 13.37 30.82 -62.91
N LYS A 265 13.59 29.78 -63.72
CA LYS A 265 13.58 28.33 -63.48
C LYS A 265 13.42 27.83 -62.04
N ALA A 266 12.38 27.01 -61.88
CA ALA A 266 12.17 26.06 -60.79
C ALA A 266 13.28 24.99 -60.71
N LYS A 267 13.81 24.75 -59.50
CA LYS A 267 14.70 23.63 -59.20
C LYS A 267 14.04 22.66 -58.21
N LYS A 268 13.64 21.52 -58.76
CA LYS A 268 13.15 20.29 -58.12
C LYS A 268 14.20 19.77 -57.12
N LEU A 269 13.85 19.63 -55.84
CA LEU A 269 14.64 18.82 -54.89
C LEU A 269 13.85 17.59 -54.44
N LYS A 270 14.54 16.46 -54.45
CA LYS A 270 14.03 15.08 -54.39
C LYS A 270 13.68 14.65 -52.97
N ALA A 271 12.62 13.86 -52.85
CA ALA A 271 12.24 13.11 -51.67
C ALA A 271 13.27 12.01 -51.34
N SER A 272 13.74 11.97 -50.09
CA SER A 272 14.55 10.87 -49.54
C SER A 272 13.66 9.92 -48.75
N LYS A 273 13.81 8.64 -49.07
CA LYS A 273 13.02 7.50 -48.61
C LYS A 273 13.82 6.82 -47.50
N ILE A 274 13.48 7.06 -46.22
CA ILE A 274 14.12 6.36 -45.10
C ILE A 274 13.39 5.05 -44.81
N LYS A 275 14.17 3.98 -44.89
CA LYS A 275 13.79 2.58 -44.90
C LYS A 275 13.75 2.06 -43.46
N LYS A 276 12.59 1.52 -43.10
CA LYS A 276 12.27 0.76 -41.88
C LYS A 276 13.18 -0.47 -41.76
N ARG A 277 13.89 -0.62 -40.63
CA ARG A 277 14.53 -1.88 -40.21
C ARG A 277 13.96 -2.27 -38.85
N ARG A 278 13.23 -3.39 -38.85
CA ARG A 278 12.93 -4.20 -37.67
C ARG A 278 14.16 -5.06 -37.40
N GLY A 279 14.61 -5.06 -36.16
CA GLY A 279 15.36 -6.11 -35.49
C GLY A 279 14.67 -6.29 -34.15
#